data_AF-A0A672KYU4-F1
#
_entry.id   AF-A0A672KYU4-F1
#
_cell.length_a   1.000
_cell.length_b   1.000
_cell.length_c   1.000
_cell.angle_alpha   90.00
_cell.angle_beta   90.00
_cell.angle_gamma   90.00
#
_symmetry.space_group_name_H-M   'P 1'
#
loop_
_entity.id
_entity.type
_entity.pdbx_description
1 polymer ?
#
loop_
_entity_poly.entity_id
_entity_poly.type
_entity_poly.pdbx_seq_one_letter_code
_entity_poly.pdbx_strand_id
1 'polypeptide(L)'
;MATSFFKDVTLIIKKYCTSLPEYEDESTGIRPNHEVTFQLKKSVEIQENDKAEYSYFVTHKLTLPQKERFSGKPSECSVSSFMEEVKKHSLYYIYTALSKPVDLPGIYQFTAMAQLDDIQIDYYNSREQRKIPKQTWMKEKLYEDYWEEGTQSRKSKEHWFNVNIDILMKRMRHSESDLHVFQMRTGCEVERWGSEEKFSKGVYEYGYDGENFLSFDDSGSLQFTQLYQPRVNIPFLNQYTKGYLGKNCVDWLKKFTEYGENELRNGSPPDVHMFAKRSTSDKIKLTCMVTSFYPKDTVLFIRKYRTSLPEDETESTGIRPNQDGAFQLCKSVEIQENEKANYDCFVAHRTLKEPIITKWGN
;
A
#
# COMPACT_ATOMS: atom_id res chain seq x y z
N MET A 1 -7.50 -9.74 4.21
CA MET A 1 -6.05 -9.48 4.07
C MET A 1 -5.38 -9.88 5.36
N ALA A 2 -4.40 -10.78 5.28
CA ALA A 2 -3.41 -10.91 6.32
C ALA A 2 -2.28 -9.94 5.95
N THR A 3 -1.95 -9.01 6.84
CA THR A 3 -0.67 -8.30 6.81
C THR A 3 0.37 -9.28 7.30
N SER A 4 1.08 -9.92 6.38
CA SER A 4 2.19 -10.79 6.72
C SER A 4 3.18 -10.94 5.56
N PHE A 5 4.35 -11.48 5.85
CA PHE A 5 5.39 -11.78 4.87
C PHE A 5 4.87 -12.71 3.79
N PHE A 6 5.07 -12.31 2.53
CA PHE A 6 4.61 -13.06 1.36
C PHE A 6 5.04 -14.54 1.37
N LYS A 7 6.19 -14.84 1.98
CA LYS A 7 6.70 -16.21 2.13
C LYS A 7 5.76 -17.17 2.83
N ASP A 8 4.94 -16.64 3.73
CA ASP A 8 4.09 -17.43 4.59
C ASP A 8 2.63 -17.33 4.17
N VAL A 9 2.28 -16.50 3.18
CA VAL A 9 0.90 -16.22 2.77
C VAL A 9 0.61 -16.82 1.40
N THR A 10 -0.27 -17.81 1.34
CA THR A 10 -0.89 -18.24 0.06
C THR A 10 -2.32 -17.72 0.00
N LEU A 11 -2.65 -17.01 -1.08
CA LEU A 11 -4.02 -16.57 -1.38
C LEU A 11 -4.60 -17.45 -2.50
N ILE A 12 -5.62 -18.23 -2.18
CA ILE A 12 -6.29 -19.13 -3.13
C ILE A 12 -7.73 -18.67 -3.28
N ILE A 13 -8.18 -18.43 -4.50
CA ILE A 13 -9.60 -18.20 -4.81
C ILE A 13 -10.18 -19.52 -5.31
N LYS A 14 -11.33 -19.91 -4.76
CA LYS A 14 -12.05 -21.14 -5.09
C LYS A 14 -13.46 -20.82 -5.57
N LYS A 15 -13.93 -21.52 -6.60
CA LYS A 15 -15.34 -21.60 -7.01
C LYS A 15 -15.88 -22.97 -6.59
N TYR A 16 -17.01 -23.04 -5.89
CA TYR A 16 -17.58 -24.28 -5.34
C TYR A 16 -16.57 -25.16 -4.59
N CYS A 17 -15.73 -24.54 -3.74
CA CYS A 17 -14.66 -25.22 -3.00
C CYS A 17 -13.55 -25.88 -3.87
N THR A 18 -13.56 -25.66 -5.19
CA THR A 18 -12.54 -26.11 -6.13
C THR A 18 -11.62 -24.94 -6.48
N SER A 19 -10.30 -25.16 -6.49
CA SER A 19 -9.33 -24.13 -6.89
C SER A 19 -9.55 -23.73 -8.34
N LEU A 20 -9.61 -22.42 -8.60
CA LEU A 20 -9.65 -21.92 -9.98
C LEU A 20 -8.33 -22.24 -10.71
N PRO A 21 -8.38 -22.52 -12.03
CA PRO A 21 -7.19 -22.65 -12.86
C PRO A 21 -6.35 -21.36 -12.86
N GLU A 22 -5.02 -21.48 -12.90
CA GLU A 22 -4.08 -20.34 -12.82
C GLU A 22 -4.21 -19.30 -13.95
N TYR A 23 -4.86 -19.62 -15.07
CA TYR A 23 -5.07 -18.68 -16.18
C TYR A 23 -6.30 -17.78 -15.99
N GLU A 24 -7.21 -18.10 -15.06
CA GLU A 24 -8.36 -17.25 -14.68
C GLU A 24 -8.00 -16.31 -13.52
N ASP A 25 -6.74 -16.34 -13.11
CA ASP A 25 -6.23 -15.70 -11.92
C ASP A 25 -5.17 -14.65 -12.26
N GLU A 26 -5.55 -13.37 -12.16
CA GLU A 26 -4.59 -12.28 -12.28
C GLU A 26 -3.99 -11.96 -10.90
N SER A 27 -2.93 -12.68 -10.53
CA SER A 27 -2.08 -12.29 -9.41
C SER A 27 -1.34 -11.00 -9.77
N THR A 28 -1.77 -9.90 -9.17
CA THR A 28 -1.27 -8.54 -9.49
C THR A 28 0.02 -8.18 -8.76
N GLY A 29 0.82 -9.20 -8.44
CA GLY A 29 2.15 -9.06 -7.85
C GLY A 29 2.14 -8.66 -6.38
N ILE A 30 3.34 -8.68 -5.81
CA ILE A 30 3.64 -8.21 -4.47
C ILE A 30 3.64 -6.68 -4.49
N ARG A 31 2.69 -6.03 -3.81
CA ARG A 31 2.72 -4.57 -3.60
C ARG A 31 3.30 -4.29 -2.21
N PRO A 32 4.48 -3.67 -2.11
CA PRO A 32 4.95 -3.07 -0.87
C PRO A 32 3.99 -1.95 -0.48
N ASN A 33 3.65 -1.85 0.80
CA ASN A 33 2.89 -0.72 1.33
C ASN A 33 3.85 0.41 1.75
N HIS A 34 3.34 1.42 2.47
CA HIS A 34 4.15 2.48 3.07
C HIS A 34 5.09 2.01 4.19
N GLU A 35 5.16 0.70 4.43
CA GLU A 35 6.05 0.03 5.37
C GLU A 35 6.81 -1.05 4.60
N VAL A 36 7.87 -1.65 5.15
CA VAL A 36 8.60 -2.73 4.48
C VAL A 36 7.84 -4.07 4.61
N THR A 37 6.53 -4.01 4.37
CA THR A 37 5.61 -5.15 4.43
C THR A 37 4.96 -5.37 3.07
N PHE A 38 4.32 -6.53 2.90
CA PHE A 38 3.74 -6.95 1.63
C PHE A 38 2.21 -6.97 1.70
N GLN A 39 1.59 -6.55 0.59
CA GLN A 39 0.23 -6.91 0.26
C GLN A 39 0.26 -7.86 -0.93
N LEU A 40 -0.21 -9.09 -0.71
CA LEU A 40 -0.51 -10.02 -1.80
C LEU A 40 -1.92 -9.73 -2.29
N LYS A 41 -2.05 -9.46 -3.59
CA LYS A 41 -3.33 -9.22 -4.23
C LYS A 41 -3.60 -10.28 -5.30
N LYS A 42 -4.81 -10.81 -5.25
CA LYS A 42 -5.37 -11.76 -6.21
C LYS A 42 -6.79 -11.31 -6.54
N SER A 43 -7.11 -11.25 -7.82
CA SER A 43 -8.43 -10.82 -8.30
C SER A 43 -8.86 -11.74 -9.46
N VAL A 44 -10.16 -12.00 -9.51
CA VAL A 44 -10.81 -12.75 -10.58
C VAL A 44 -12.08 -12.01 -10.96
N GLU A 45 -12.37 -11.95 -12.26
CA GLU A 45 -13.65 -11.45 -12.75
C GLU A 45 -14.75 -12.47 -12.51
N ILE A 46 -15.86 -12.05 -11.89
CA ILE A 46 -17.00 -12.92 -11.59
C ILE A 46 -18.30 -12.26 -12.04
N GLN A 47 -19.27 -13.06 -12.49
CA GLN A 47 -20.62 -12.57 -12.68
C GLN A 47 -21.30 -12.35 -11.34
N GLU A 48 -22.11 -11.29 -11.25
CA GLU A 48 -22.75 -10.87 -9.99
C GLU A 48 -23.62 -11.95 -9.35
N ASN A 49 -24.28 -12.78 -10.17
CA ASN A 49 -25.12 -13.88 -9.71
C ASN A 49 -24.34 -15.06 -9.09
N ASP A 50 -23.04 -15.17 -9.39
CA ASP A 50 -22.20 -16.28 -8.92
C ASP A 50 -21.45 -15.92 -7.62
N LYS A 51 -21.64 -14.71 -7.06
CA LYS A 51 -20.89 -14.23 -5.86
C LYS A 51 -20.93 -15.20 -4.67
N ALA A 52 -22.01 -15.95 -4.49
CA ALA A 52 -22.16 -16.92 -3.39
C ALA A 52 -21.30 -18.18 -3.55
N GLU A 53 -20.75 -18.41 -4.73
CA GLU A 53 -20.03 -19.63 -5.11
C GLU A 53 -18.52 -19.49 -4.94
N TYR A 54 -18.03 -18.26 -4.74
CA TYR A 54 -16.62 -17.95 -4.59
C TYR A 54 -16.22 -17.76 -3.14
N SER A 55 -15.06 -18.30 -2.79
CA SER A 55 -14.41 -18.11 -1.49
C SER A 55 -12.92 -17.88 -1.70
N TYR A 56 -12.28 -17.19 -0.74
CA TYR A 56 -10.83 -17.06 -0.74
C TYR A 56 -10.26 -17.65 0.55
N PHE A 57 -9.12 -18.30 0.43
CA PHE A 57 -8.38 -18.89 1.54
C PHE A 57 -7.03 -18.18 1.63
N VAL A 58 -6.71 -17.72 2.83
CA VAL A 58 -5.39 -17.21 3.18
C VAL A 58 -4.76 -18.24 4.10
N THR A 59 -3.77 -18.98 3.63
CA THR A 59 -2.99 -19.84 4.53
C THR A 59 -1.76 -19.08 4.97
N HIS A 60 -1.57 -18.99 6.28
CA HIS A 60 -0.41 -18.39 6.92
C HIS A 60 0.38 -19.45 7.69
N LYS A 61 1.70 -19.57 7.50
CA LYS A 61 2.52 -20.55 8.25
C LYS A 61 2.69 -20.23 9.74
N LEU A 62 2.45 -18.99 10.17
CA LEU A 62 2.67 -18.55 11.55
C LEU A 62 1.40 -17.93 12.17
N THR A 63 0.48 -18.73 12.70
CA THR A 63 -0.50 -18.16 13.67
C THR A 63 -0.92 -19.17 14.72
N LEU A 64 -0.43 -18.96 15.95
CA LEU A 64 -1.26 -19.00 17.15
C LEU A 64 -1.63 -17.55 17.53
N PRO A 65 -2.79 -17.32 18.15
CA PRO A 65 -3.31 -15.98 18.37
C PRO A 65 -2.57 -15.25 19.49
N GLN A 66 -2.11 -14.03 19.23
CA GLN A 66 -1.76 -13.07 20.29
C GLN A 66 -2.78 -11.93 20.33
N LYS A 67 -3.12 -11.55 21.56
CA LYS A 67 -4.09 -10.52 21.93
C LYS A 67 -3.31 -9.33 22.45
N GLU A 68 -3.22 -8.26 21.66
CA GLU A 68 -2.67 -6.98 22.13
C GLU A 68 -3.80 -5.99 22.42
N ARG A 69 -3.64 -5.28 23.54
CA ARG A 69 -4.61 -4.35 24.10
C ARG A 69 -3.95 -2.97 24.09
N PHE A 70 -4.40 -2.08 23.22
CA PHE A 70 -3.99 -0.68 23.25
C PHE A 70 -5.07 0.17 23.91
N SER A 71 -4.69 0.92 24.94
CA SER A 71 -5.50 1.94 25.58
C SER A 71 -5.04 3.33 25.14
N GLY A 72 -5.81 3.98 24.29
CA GLY A 72 -5.64 5.40 23.93
C GLY A 72 -6.98 6.11 24.04
N LYS A 73 -7.03 7.19 24.82
CA LYS A 73 -8.23 8.03 24.97
C LYS A 73 -8.49 8.84 23.69
N PRO A 74 -9.75 9.15 23.35
CA PRO A 74 -10.07 10.00 22.22
C PRO A 74 -9.67 11.45 22.51
N SER A 75 -8.88 12.06 21.62
CA SER A 75 -8.71 13.51 21.59
C SER A 75 -9.84 14.13 20.78
N GLU A 76 -10.57 15.07 21.39
CA GLU A 76 -11.60 15.87 20.75
C GLU A 76 -11.02 16.66 19.57
N CYS A 77 -11.51 16.41 18.35
CA CYS A 77 -11.25 17.26 17.21
C CYS A 77 -12.29 18.38 17.15
N SER A 78 -11.87 19.59 17.52
CA SER A 78 -12.58 20.81 17.17
C SER A 78 -12.31 21.14 15.70
N VAL A 79 -13.37 21.16 14.88
CA VAL A 79 -13.28 21.66 13.50
C VAL A 79 -13.53 23.15 13.54
N SER A 80 -12.47 23.94 13.41
CA SER A 80 -12.56 25.39 13.28
C SER A 80 -11.33 25.95 12.54
N SER A 81 -11.41 25.96 11.21
CA SER A 81 -11.15 27.09 10.32
C SER A 81 -10.81 26.55 8.94
N PHE A 82 -11.17 27.28 7.89
CA PHE A 82 -10.67 27.05 6.53
C PHE A 82 -9.14 27.25 6.55
N MET A 83 -8.38 26.20 6.88
CA MET A 83 -6.95 26.15 6.62
C MET A 83 -6.77 25.97 5.11
N GLU A 84 -5.92 26.79 4.48
CA GLU A 84 -5.46 26.53 3.12
C GLU A 84 -4.99 25.07 3.03
N GLU A 85 -5.47 24.34 2.03
CA GLU A 85 -5.28 22.90 1.92
C GLU A 85 -3.79 22.61 1.68
N VAL A 86 -3.09 22.12 2.71
CA VAL A 86 -1.72 21.62 2.58
C VAL A 86 -1.76 20.42 1.66
N LYS A 87 -1.22 20.55 0.45
CA LYS A 87 -1.12 19.42 -0.49
C LYS A 87 0.17 18.67 -0.21
N LYS A 88 0.07 17.38 0.03
CA LYS A 88 1.22 16.49 0.17
C LYS A 88 1.47 15.78 -1.14
N HIS A 89 2.73 15.81 -1.58
CA HIS A 89 3.19 15.04 -2.72
C HIS A 89 4.33 14.12 -2.29
N SER A 90 4.40 12.93 -2.88
CA SER A 90 5.39 11.92 -2.55
C SER A 90 5.89 11.19 -3.80
N LEU A 91 7.20 10.91 -3.82
CA LEU A 91 7.83 10.07 -4.82
C LEU A 91 8.59 8.96 -4.11
N TYR A 92 8.18 7.72 -4.34
CA TYR A 92 8.80 6.53 -3.76
C TYR A 92 9.29 5.58 -4.84
N TYR A 93 10.50 5.07 -4.67
CA TYR A 93 11.05 3.94 -5.41
C TYR A 93 11.11 2.74 -4.49
N ILE A 94 10.57 1.62 -4.96
CA ILE A 94 10.50 0.39 -4.18
C ILE A 94 11.10 -0.75 -4.97
N TYR A 95 11.93 -1.54 -4.30
CA TYR A 95 12.70 -2.64 -4.85
C TYR A 95 12.43 -3.89 -4.02
N THR A 96 12.29 -5.03 -4.67
CA THR A 96 12.06 -6.32 -4.00
C THR A 96 12.83 -7.40 -4.73
N ALA A 97 13.59 -8.19 -3.99
CA ALA A 97 14.35 -9.33 -4.47
C ALA A 97 13.98 -10.58 -3.69
N LEU A 98 13.81 -11.69 -4.40
CA LEU A 98 13.60 -13.02 -3.85
C LEU A 98 14.89 -13.83 -3.97
N SER A 99 15.22 -14.62 -2.95
CA SER A 99 16.44 -15.45 -2.96
C SER A 99 16.42 -16.51 -4.06
N LYS A 100 15.22 -16.89 -4.49
CA LYS A 100 14.98 -17.82 -5.59
C LYS A 100 13.70 -17.46 -6.33
N PRO A 101 13.58 -17.87 -7.61
CA PRO A 101 12.33 -17.77 -8.34
C PRO A 101 11.20 -18.50 -7.62
N VAL A 102 9.98 -18.01 -7.80
CA VAL A 102 8.75 -18.69 -7.40
C VAL A 102 7.89 -18.85 -8.64
N ASP A 103 7.33 -20.04 -8.83
CA ASP A 103 6.42 -20.32 -9.95
C ASP A 103 5.02 -19.80 -9.61
N LEU A 104 4.90 -18.48 -9.52
CA LEU A 104 3.63 -17.78 -9.31
C LEU A 104 3.50 -16.66 -10.35
N PRO A 105 2.39 -16.61 -11.11
CA PRO A 105 2.20 -15.57 -12.12
C PRO A 105 2.33 -14.16 -11.52
N GLY A 106 2.90 -13.23 -12.28
CA GLY A 106 3.07 -11.84 -11.84
C GLY A 106 4.09 -11.62 -10.70
N ILE A 107 4.75 -12.68 -10.22
CA ILE A 107 5.80 -12.59 -9.20
C ILE A 107 7.14 -12.91 -9.85
N TYR A 108 8.07 -11.98 -9.74
CA TYR A 108 9.39 -12.08 -10.34
C TYR A 108 10.45 -12.10 -9.26
N GLN A 109 11.58 -12.75 -9.56
CA GLN A 109 12.70 -12.81 -8.62
C GLN A 109 13.19 -11.42 -8.23
N PHE A 110 13.17 -10.46 -9.15
CA PHE A 110 13.41 -9.06 -8.82
C PHE A 110 12.36 -8.16 -9.47
N THR A 111 11.88 -7.19 -8.70
CA THR A 111 11.00 -6.13 -9.18
C THR A 111 11.46 -4.78 -8.65
N ALA A 112 11.18 -3.74 -9.43
CA ALA A 112 11.40 -2.37 -9.00
C ALA A 112 10.33 -1.46 -9.61
N MET A 113 9.85 -0.48 -8.84
CA MET A 113 8.83 0.46 -9.30
C MET A 113 8.98 1.83 -8.67
N ALA A 114 8.39 2.82 -9.32
CA ALA A 114 8.21 4.17 -8.79
C ALA A 114 6.72 4.47 -8.58
N GLN A 115 6.40 5.15 -7.49
CA GLN A 115 5.07 5.64 -7.16
C GLN A 115 5.10 7.15 -6.93
N LEU A 116 4.20 7.87 -7.60
CA LEU A 116 3.92 9.29 -7.42
C LEU A 116 2.54 9.42 -6.79
N ASP A 117 2.45 9.90 -5.56
CA ASP A 117 1.18 9.99 -4.80
C ASP A 117 0.37 8.68 -4.82
N ASP A 118 1.07 7.56 -4.55
CA ASP A 118 0.52 6.19 -4.57
C ASP A 118 0.19 5.64 -5.98
N ILE A 119 0.21 6.46 -7.03
CA ILE A 119 0.07 6.04 -8.42
C ILE A 119 1.39 5.45 -8.91
N GLN A 120 1.35 4.22 -9.41
CA GLN A 120 2.53 3.61 -10.04
C GLN A 120 2.85 4.31 -11.37
N ILE A 121 4.05 4.88 -11.50
CA ILE A 121 4.48 5.61 -12.71
C ILE A 121 5.44 4.82 -13.60
N ASP A 122 6.19 3.88 -13.03
CA ASP A 122 7.03 2.94 -13.76
C ASP A 122 7.08 1.55 -13.12
N TYR A 123 7.54 0.57 -13.89
CA TYR A 123 7.76 -0.80 -13.44
C TYR A 123 8.96 -1.44 -14.13
N TYR A 124 9.62 -2.35 -13.41
CA TYR A 124 10.69 -3.20 -13.91
C TYR A 124 10.54 -4.58 -13.26
N ASN A 125 10.82 -5.64 -14.01
CA ASN A 125 10.91 -7.00 -13.49
C ASN A 125 12.08 -7.77 -14.12
N SER A 126 12.55 -8.81 -13.44
CA SER A 126 13.70 -9.63 -13.86
C SER A 126 13.46 -10.46 -15.13
N ARG A 127 12.21 -10.60 -15.60
CA ARG A 127 11.88 -11.32 -16.84
C ARG A 127 12.01 -10.43 -18.06
N GLU A 128 11.33 -9.29 -18.06
CA GLU A 128 11.37 -8.32 -19.17
C GLU A 128 12.65 -7.49 -19.18
N GLN A 129 13.26 -7.30 -18.01
CA GLN A 129 14.51 -6.55 -17.81
C GLN A 129 14.53 -5.19 -18.49
N ARG A 130 13.38 -4.50 -18.47
CA ARG A 130 13.18 -3.17 -19.04
C ARG A 130 12.37 -2.32 -18.08
N LYS A 131 12.71 -1.02 -18.00
CA LYS A 131 11.89 -0.04 -17.27
C LYS A 131 10.73 0.39 -18.17
N ILE A 132 9.51 0.15 -17.71
CA ILE A 132 8.27 0.28 -18.49
C ILE A 132 7.45 1.44 -17.93
N PRO A 133 7.01 2.41 -18.75
CA PRO A 133 6.08 3.45 -18.32
C PRO A 133 4.74 2.84 -17.91
N LYS A 134 4.15 3.36 -16.84
CA LYS A 134 2.80 2.98 -16.39
C LYS A 134 1.75 4.08 -16.54
N GLN A 135 2.19 5.31 -16.81
CA GLN A 135 1.29 6.43 -17.12
C GLN A 135 1.54 6.99 -18.52
N THR A 136 0.49 7.52 -19.14
CA THR A 136 0.55 8.05 -20.51
C THR A 136 1.50 9.23 -20.61
N TRP A 137 1.44 10.17 -19.65
CA TRP A 137 2.32 11.33 -19.62
C TRP A 137 3.81 10.97 -19.47
N MET A 138 4.15 9.85 -18.79
CA MET A 138 5.54 9.40 -18.69
C MET A 138 6.09 9.08 -20.08
N LYS A 139 5.29 8.40 -20.93
CA LYS A 139 5.66 8.04 -22.30
C LYS A 139 5.77 9.28 -23.20
N GLU A 140 4.91 10.27 -23.00
CA GLU A 140 4.85 11.47 -23.84
C GLU A 140 5.89 12.54 -23.48
N LYS A 141 6.24 12.67 -22.19
CA LYS A 141 7.06 13.78 -21.67
C LYS A 141 8.52 13.40 -21.42
N LEU A 142 8.87 12.12 -21.40
CA LEU A 142 10.23 11.64 -21.15
C LEU A 142 10.84 11.04 -22.41
N TYR A 143 12.07 11.44 -22.69
CA TYR A 143 12.83 11.01 -23.86
C TYR A 143 13.38 9.58 -23.70
N GLU A 144 13.86 9.01 -24.80
CA GLU A 144 14.33 7.63 -24.88
C GLU A 144 15.51 7.35 -23.93
N ASP A 145 16.44 8.31 -23.80
CA ASP A 145 17.60 8.26 -22.90
C ASP A 145 17.21 7.98 -21.44
N TYR A 146 16.16 8.63 -20.93
CA TYR A 146 15.64 8.40 -19.58
C TYR A 146 15.24 6.93 -19.36
N TRP A 147 14.66 6.29 -20.38
CA TRP A 147 14.22 4.91 -20.31
C TRP A 147 15.38 3.92 -20.45
N GLU A 148 16.35 4.21 -21.32
CA GLU A 148 17.55 3.40 -21.49
C GLU A 148 18.44 3.46 -20.25
N GLU A 149 18.80 4.65 -19.80
CA GLU A 149 19.60 4.87 -18.58
C GLU A 149 18.86 4.31 -17.36
N GLY A 150 17.56 4.55 -17.26
CA GLY A 150 16.71 3.99 -16.22
C GLY A 150 16.72 2.46 -16.22
N THR A 151 16.69 1.83 -17.39
CA THR A 151 16.77 0.37 -17.53
C THR A 151 18.13 -0.17 -17.08
N GLN A 152 19.23 0.46 -17.49
CA GLN A 152 20.58 0.04 -17.05
C GLN A 152 20.77 0.22 -15.55
N SER A 153 20.22 1.29 -14.97
CA SER A 153 20.19 1.52 -13.53
C SER A 153 19.43 0.40 -12.80
N ARG A 154 18.24 0.01 -13.30
CA ARG A 154 17.46 -1.10 -12.71
C ARG A 154 18.17 -2.46 -12.82
N LYS A 155 18.83 -2.75 -13.94
CA LYS A 155 19.67 -3.96 -14.11
C LYS A 155 20.85 -4.01 -13.12
N SER A 156 21.53 -2.88 -12.97
CA SER A 156 22.64 -2.77 -12.01
C SER A 156 22.15 -2.98 -10.57
N LYS A 157 20.96 -2.45 -10.26
CA LYS A 157 20.32 -2.65 -8.96
C LYS A 157 19.88 -4.10 -8.74
N GLU A 158 19.29 -4.75 -9.74
CA GLU A 158 18.95 -6.18 -9.71
C GLU A 158 20.18 -7.03 -9.36
N HIS A 159 21.30 -6.81 -10.06
CA HIS A 159 22.54 -7.53 -9.78
C HIS A 159 23.01 -7.30 -8.33
N TRP A 160 22.98 -6.04 -7.87
CA TRP A 160 23.34 -5.70 -6.48
C TRP A 160 22.46 -6.44 -5.47
N PHE A 161 21.14 -6.49 -5.69
CA PHE A 161 20.22 -7.19 -4.81
C PHE A 161 20.46 -8.70 -4.78
N ASN A 162 20.68 -9.32 -5.94
CA ASN A 162 20.97 -10.76 -6.05
C ASN A 162 22.25 -11.14 -5.29
N VAL A 163 23.29 -10.31 -5.38
CA VAL A 163 24.53 -10.54 -4.61
C VAL A 163 24.30 -10.35 -3.11
N ASN A 164 23.57 -9.31 -2.71
CA ASN A 164 23.42 -8.95 -1.30
C ASN A 164 22.44 -9.86 -0.56
N ILE A 165 21.41 -10.40 -1.21
CA ILE A 165 20.51 -11.36 -0.56
C ILE A 165 21.24 -12.65 -0.18
N ASP A 166 22.15 -13.14 -1.04
CA ASP A 166 22.98 -14.31 -0.74
C ASP A 166 23.93 -14.05 0.44
N ILE A 167 24.53 -12.86 0.51
CA ILE A 167 25.39 -12.44 1.62
C ILE A 167 24.59 -12.35 2.93
N LEU A 168 23.40 -11.76 2.88
CA LEU A 168 22.52 -11.63 4.05
C LEU A 168 22.11 -13.02 4.56
N MET A 169 21.67 -13.92 3.69
CA MET A 169 21.31 -15.29 4.06
C MET A 169 22.47 -16.02 4.77
N LYS A 170 23.68 -15.95 4.21
CA LYS A 170 24.88 -16.55 4.82
C LYS A 170 25.22 -15.93 6.19
N ARG A 171 25.13 -14.60 6.31
CA ARG A 171 25.40 -13.90 7.58
C ARG A 171 24.40 -14.29 8.66
N MET A 172 23.13 -14.44 8.28
CA MET A 172 22.05 -14.82 9.19
C MET A 172 21.97 -16.33 9.43
N ARG A 173 22.80 -17.13 8.74
CA ARG A 173 22.77 -18.61 8.77
C ARG A 173 21.38 -19.16 8.39
N HIS A 174 20.71 -18.48 7.48
CA HIS A 174 19.42 -18.91 6.95
C HIS A 174 19.60 -20.01 5.90
N SER A 175 18.58 -20.86 5.74
CA SER A 175 18.61 -21.98 4.80
C SER A 175 18.44 -21.53 3.36
N GLU A 176 19.23 -22.07 2.44
CA GLU A 176 19.03 -21.89 0.99
C GLU A 176 17.75 -22.59 0.49
N SER A 177 17.21 -23.55 1.26
CA SER A 177 15.94 -24.20 0.95
C SER A 177 14.73 -23.29 1.12
N ASP A 178 14.86 -22.22 1.91
CA ASP A 178 13.75 -21.33 2.23
C ASP A 178 13.74 -20.14 1.27
N LEU A 179 12.55 -19.61 1.00
CA LEU A 179 12.43 -18.36 0.26
C LEU A 179 12.86 -17.23 1.19
N HIS A 180 13.73 -16.32 0.75
CA HIS A 180 14.11 -15.09 1.43
C HIS A 180 13.71 -13.86 0.62
N VAL A 181 13.37 -12.77 1.30
CA VAL A 181 12.96 -11.54 0.62
C VAL A 181 13.76 -10.36 1.13
N PHE A 182 14.36 -9.63 0.20
CA PHE A 182 15.15 -8.44 0.49
C PHE A 182 14.53 -7.23 -0.21
N GLN A 183 14.26 -6.17 0.54
CA GLN A 183 13.54 -5.00 0.06
C GLN A 183 14.29 -3.71 0.33
N MET A 184 14.02 -2.71 -0.50
CA MET A 184 14.39 -1.33 -0.24
C MET A 184 13.25 -0.41 -0.63
N ARG A 185 12.97 0.58 0.23
CA ARG A 185 12.11 1.72 -0.08
C ARG A 185 12.92 2.99 0.06
N THR A 186 12.89 3.84 -0.97
CA THR A 186 13.54 5.15 -0.90
C THR A 186 12.73 6.22 -1.61
N GLY A 187 12.70 7.44 -1.08
CA GLY A 187 11.90 8.50 -1.67
C GLY A 187 11.75 9.71 -0.75
N CYS A 188 10.93 10.65 -1.17
CA CYS A 188 10.74 11.91 -0.47
C CYS A 188 9.27 12.35 -0.51
N GLU A 189 8.91 13.15 0.47
CA GLU A 189 7.63 13.83 0.59
C GLU A 189 7.85 15.33 0.71
N VAL A 190 7.00 16.11 0.04
CA VAL A 190 6.95 17.56 0.15
C VAL A 190 5.55 18.00 0.54
N GLU A 191 5.49 19.06 1.34
CA GLU A 191 4.26 19.78 1.66
C GLU A 191 4.23 21.07 0.86
N ARG A 192 3.10 21.33 0.20
CA ARG A 192 2.90 22.52 -0.62
C ARG A 192 1.84 23.43 0.01
N TRP A 193 2.23 24.68 0.21
CA TRP A 193 1.37 25.77 0.68
C TRP A 193 1.39 26.88 -0.36
N GLY A 194 0.34 26.96 -1.18
CA GLY A 194 0.30 27.87 -2.33
C GLY A 194 1.45 27.60 -3.32
N SER A 195 2.35 28.57 -3.48
CA SER A 195 3.55 28.45 -4.31
C SER A 195 4.78 27.92 -3.56
N GLU A 196 4.73 27.84 -2.23
CA GLU A 196 5.86 27.37 -1.43
C GLU A 196 5.84 25.84 -1.33
N GLU A 197 7.01 25.23 -1.54
CA GLU A 197 7.23 23.79 -1.41
C GLU A 197 8.25 23.57 -0.30
N LYS A 198 7.89 22.76 0.70
CA LYS A 198 8.73 22.43 1.84
C LYS A 198 8.99 20.93 1.87
N PHE A 199 10.25 20.55 1.95
CA PHE A 199 10.63 19.15 2.23
C PHE A 199 10.01 18.73 3.57
N SER A 200 9.19 17.67 3.52
CA SER A 200 8.51 17.13 4.70
C SER A 200 9.28 15.93 5.25
N LYS A 201 9.54 14.92 4.41
CA LYS A 201 10.16 13.67 4.85
C LYS A 201 11.03 13.04 3.76
N GLY A 202 12.08 12.34 4.18
CA GLY A 202 12.85 11.45 3.33
C GLY A 202 12.79 10.02 3.87
N VAL A 203 12.69 9.04 2.98
CA VAL A 203 12.70 7.62 3.33
C VAL A 203 13.88 6.96 2.64
N TYR A 204 14.62 6.16 3.39
CA TYR A 204 15.65 5.27 2.86
C TYR A 204 15.77 4.09 3.81
N GLU A 205 15.09 3.00 3.45
CA GLU A 205 14.86 1.86 4.33
C GLU A 205 15.14 0.58 3.58
N TYR A 206 15.72 -0.39 4.28
CA TYR A 206 15.84 -1.75 3.85
C TYR A 206 15.19 -2.70 4.87
N GLY A 207 14.53 -3.72 4.33
CA GLY A 207 14.00 -4.81 5.13
C GLY A 207 14.40 -6.17 4.57
N TYR A 208 14.54 -7.12 5.46
CA TYR A 208 14.92 -8.50 5.15
C TYR A 208 13.95 -9.42 5.87
N ASP A 209 13.30 -10.28 5.09
CA ASP A 209 12.16 -11.09 5.55
C ASP A 209 11.10 -10.24 6.25
N GLY A 210 11.00 -9.01 5.74
CA GLY A 210 10.20 -7.85 6.14
C GLY A 210 10.30 -7.39 7.60
N GLU A 211 11.38 -7.76 8.28
CA GLU A 211 11.90 -6.95 9.39
C GLU A 211 12.77 -5.82 8.83
N ASN A 212 12.59 -4.60 9.36
CA ASN A 212 13.50 -3.50 9.06
C ASN A 212 14.90 -3.84 9.60
N PHE A 213 15.93 -3.66 8.77
CA PHE A 213 17.31 -3.84 9.23
C PHE A 213 18.19 -2.60 9.09
N LEU A 214 17.81 -1.67 8.21
CA LEU A 214 18.48 -0.38 8.02
C LEU A 214 17.44 0.67 7.67
N SER A 215 17.43 1.79 8.38
CA SER A 215 16.56 2.94 8.09
C SER A 215 17.32 4.25 8.23
N PHE A 216 16.92 5.25 7.46
CA PHE A 216 17.37 6.63 7.62
C PHE A 216 16.40 7.35 8.55
N ASP A 217 16.92 8.00 9.57
CA ASP A 217 16.13 8.76 10.52
C ASP A 217 16.04 10.25 10.17
N ASP A 218 15.10 10.95 10.82
CA ASP A 218 14.92 12.40 10.64
C ASP A 218 16.10 13.22 11.21
N SER A 219 17.01 12.60 11.97
CA SER A 219 18.25 13.23 12.44
C SER A 219 19.31 13.33 11.32
N GLY A 220 19.06 12.67 10.18
CA GLY A 220 19.94 12.67 9.02
C GLY A 220 20.98 11.56 9.07
N SER A 221 20.75 10.50 9.85
CA SER A 221 21.68 9.40 10.06
C SER A 221 21.05 8.06 9.73
N LEU A 222 21.83 7.16 9.13
CA LEU A 222 21.44 5.77 8.97
C LEU A 222 21.55 5.02 10.29
N GLN A 223 20.45 4.38 10.69
CA GLN A 223 20.36 3.50 11.83
C GLN A 223 20.18 2.06 11.38
N PHE A 224 21.00 1.18 11.94
CA PHE A 224 20.82 -0.26 11.79
C PHE A 224 20.06 -0.77 12.99
N THR A 225 19.16 -1.74 12.78
CA THR A 225 18.53 -2.39 13.92
C THR A 225 19.57 -3.22 14.67
N GLN A 226 19.32 -3.48 15.97
CA GLN A 226 20.30 -4.07 16.88
C GLN A 226 20.87 -5.41 16.39
N LEU A 227 20.08 -6.16 15.61
CA LEU A 227 20.47 -7.43 15.00
C LEU A 227 21.50 -7.29 13.86
N TYR A 228 21.62 -6.09 13.26
CA TYR A 228 22.37 -5.85 12.03
C TYR A 228 23.43 -4.75 12.15
N GLN A 229 23.84 -4.40 13.38
CA GLN A 229 24.81 -3.32 13.62
C GLN A 229 26.11 -3.53 12.82
N PRO A 230 26.52 -2.57 11.98
CA PRO A 230 27.79 -2.64 11.31
C PRO A 230 28.90 -2.37 12.32
N ARG A 231 30.08 -2.94 12.06
CA ARG A 231 31.31 -2.62 12.79
C ARG A 231 31.89 -1.24 12.43
N VAL A 232 31.22 -0.48 11.55
CA VAL A 232 31.74 0.76 10.96
C VAL A 232 30.60 1.75 10.78
N ASN A 233 30.77 2.97 11.30
CA ASN A 233 29.93 4.12 10.96
C ASN A 233 30.38 4.64 9.58
N ILE A 234 29.44 4.90 8.65
CA ILE A 234 29.76 5.34 7.28
C ILE A 234 29.22 6.75 7.03
N PRO A 235 29.89 7.82 7.55
CA PRO A 235 29.46 9.22 7.39
C PRO A 235 29.16 9.63 5.94
N PHE A 236 29.93 9.09 4.98
CA PHE A 236 29.74 9.35 3.56
C PHE A 236 28.34 8.92 3.06
N LEU A 237 27.85 7.79 3.54
CA LEU A 237 26.55 7.27 3.13
C LEU A 237 25.41 8.14 3.67
N ASN A 238 25.56 8.70 4.87
CA ASN A 238 24.60 9.64 5.45
C ASN A 238 24.52 10.93 4.61
N GLN A 239 25.67 11.52 4.27
CA GLN A 239 25.71 12.74 3.46
C GLN A 239 25.14 12.51 2.06
N TYR A 240 25.50 11.41 1.41
CA TYR A 240 24.95 11.02 0.11
C TYR A 240 23.43 10.86 0.18
N THR A 241 22.93 10.12 1.17
CA THR A 241 21.49 9.86 1.34
C THR A 241 20.74 11.16 1.57
N LYS A 242 21.23 12.02 2.46
CA LYS A 242 20.63 13.34 2.72
C LYS A 242 20.59 14.21 1.47
N GLY A 243 21.68 14.26 0.70
CA GLY A 243 21.75 15.02 -0.55
C GLY A 243 20.79 14.48 -1.62
N TYR A 244 20.68 13.16 -1.76
CA TYR A 244 19.73 12.53 -2.69
C TYR A 244 18.28 12.82 -2.30
N LEU A 245 17.90 12.57 -1.05
CA LEU A 245 16.51 12.71 -0.59
C LEU A 245 16.04 14.17 -0.56
N GLY A 246 16.90 15.09 -0.10
CA GLY A 246 16.54 16.50 0.06
C GLY A 246 16.63 17.33 -1.22
N LYS A 247 17.28 16.82 -2.29
CA LYS A 247 17.44 17.55 -3.55
C LYS A 247 17.00 16.73 -4.75
N ASN A 248 17.76 15.72 -5.15
CA ASN A 248 17.50 14.98 -6.39
C ASN A 248 16.10 14.35 -6.41
N CYS A 249 15.67 13.75 -5.29
CA CYS A 249 14.33 13.18 -5.20
C CYS A 249 13.25 14.27 -5.33
N VAL A 250 13.43 15.41 -4.66
CA VAL A 250 12.49 16.54 -4.71
C VAL A 250 12.43 17.14 -6.13
N ASP A 251 13.55 17.27 -6.82
CA ASP A 251 13.61 17.75 -8.21
C ASP A 251 12.82 16.83 -9.16
N TRP A 252 12.99 15.51 -9.00
CA TRP A 252 12.22 14.53 -9.78
C TRP A 252 10.74 14.52 -9.41
N LEU A 253 10.42 14.59 -8.11
CA LEU A 253 9.05 14.67 -7.61
C LEU A 253 8.33 15.86 -8.24
N LYS A 254 8.95 17.05 -8.19
CA LYS A 254 8.41 18.26 -8.81
C LYS A 254 8.16 18.08 -10.30
N LYS A 255 9.16 17.59 -11.03
CA LYS A 255 9.06 17.36 -12.48
C LYS A 255 7.92 16.40 -12.83
N PHE A 256 7.78 15.31 -12.08
CA PHE A 256 6.71 14.34 -12.31
C PHE A 256 5.33 14.85 -11.91
N THR A 257 5.23 15.61 -10.82
CA THR A 257 3.98 16.28 -10.43
C THR A 257 3.55 17.29 -11.50
N GLU A 258 4.47 18.04 -12.10
CA GLU A 258 4.18 18.95 -13.21
C GLU A 258 3.69 18.20 -14.46
N TYR A 259 4.30 17.06 -14.80
CA TYR A 259 3.90 16.28 -15.99
C TYR A 259 2.58 15.53 -15.79
N GLY A 260 2.37 14.97 -14.60
CA GLY A 260 1.19 14.20 -14.22
C GLY A 260 0.06 15.03 -13.63
N GLU A 261 0.16 16.37 -13.62
CA GLU A 261 -0.75 17.26 -12.89
C GLU A 261 -2.23 16.99 -13.21
N ASN A 262 -2.56 16.76 -14.48
CA ASN A 262 -3.94 16.48 -14.90
C ASN A 262 -4.47 15.17 -14.30
N GLU A 263 -3.67 14.11 -14.29
CA GLU A 263 -4.06 12.82 -13.68
C GLU A 263 -4.13 12.93 -12.16
N LEU A 264 -3.19 13.64 -11.52
CA LEU A 264 -3.17 13.85 -10.07
C LEU A 264 -4.32 14.73 -9.57
N ARG A 265 -4.78 15.69 -10.38
CA ARG A 265 -5.96 16.52 -10.09
C ARG A 265 -7.26 15.74 -10.28
N ASN A 266 -7.31 14.84 -11.26
CA ASN A 266 -8.47 13.99 -11.53
C ASN A 266 -8.55 12.85 -10.51
N GLY A 267 -9.09 13.16 -9.33
CA GLY A 267 -9.47 12.13 -8.38
C GLY A 267 -10.71 11.35 -8.83
N SER A 268 -10.80 10.08 -8.46
CA SER A 268 -12.01 9.29 -8.65
C SER A 268 -12.90 9.41 -7.41
N PRO A 269 -14.20 9.74 -7.56
CA PRO A 269 -15.10 9.84 -6.42
C PRO A 269 -15.44 8.47 -5.84
N PRO A 270 -15.68 8.39 -4.52
CA PRO A 270 -16.09 7.15 -3.87
C PRO A 270 -17.48 6.71 -4.33
N ASP A 271 -17.62 5.41 -4.60
CA ASP A 271 -18.90 4.72 -4.61
C ASP A 271 -19.15 4.09 -3.22
N VAL A 272 -20.38 4.19 -2.72
CA VAL A 272 -20.72 3.87 -1.33
C VAL A 272 -21.88 2.87 -1.30
N HIS A 273 -21.63 1.73 -0.68
CA HIS A 273 -22.61 0.67 -0.51
C HIS A 273 -22.80 0.36 0.97
N MET A 274 -24.04 0.26 1.41
CA MET A 274 -24.38 -0.13 2.77
C MET A 274 -25.24 -1.39 2.72
N PHE A 275 -24.81 -2.44 3.41
CA PHE A 275 -25.49 -3.74 3.43
C PHE A 275 -25.33 -4.42 4.79
N ALA A 276 -26.21 -5.36 5.11
CA ALA A 276 -26.08 -6.18 6.31
C ALA A 276 -26.09 -7.67 5.98
N LYS A 277 -25.34 -8.43 6.78
CA LYS A 277 -25.36 -9.90 6.76
C LYS A 277 -25.70 -10.41 8.15
N ARG A 278 -26.53 -11.46 8.22
CA ARG A 278 -26.85 -12.09 9.50
C ARG A 278 -25.58 -12.71 10.11
N SER A 279 -25.31 -12.38 11.37
CA SER A 279 -24.16 -12.87 12.16
C SER A 279 -24.59 -14.04 13.04
N THR A 280 -25.67 -13.84 13.82
CA THR A 280 -26.34 -14.86 14.66
C THR A 280 -27.85 -14.81 14.43
N SER A 281 -28.62 -15.64 15.14
CA SER A 281 -30.09 -15.66 15.02
C SER A 281 -30.78 -14.32 15.33
N ASP A 282 -30.13 -13.47 16.12
CA ASP A 282 -30.64 -12.19 16.65
C ASP A 282 -29.81 -10.98 16.23
N LYS A 283 -28.66 -11.18 15.58
CA LYS A 283 -27.73 -10.10 15.23
C LYS A 283 -27.39 -10.06 13.75
N ILE A 284 -27.23 -8.84 13.27
CA ILE A 284 -26.75 -8.54 11.92
C ILE A 284 -25.45 -7.73 11.99
N LYS A 285 -24.56 -8.01 11.05
CA LYS A 285 -23.35 -7.22 10.82
C LYS A 285 -23.63 -6.20 9.72
N LEU A 286 -23.81 -4.95 10.13
CA LEU A 286 -23.99 -3.82 9.23
C LEU A 286 -22.62 -3.39 8.69
N THR A 287 -22.48 -3.32 7.37
CA THR A 287 -21.22 -2.97 6.70
C THR A 287 -21.44 -1.80 5.76
N CYS A 288 -20.59 -0.78 5.88
CA CYS A 288 -20.44 0.24 4.85
C CYS A 288 -19.14 0.01 4.09
N MET A 289 -19.25 -0.17 2.77
CA MET A 289 -18.16 -0.31 1.83
C MET A 289 -18.05 0.94 0.98
N VAL A 290 -16.85 1.51 0.93
CA VAL A 290 -16.49 2.62 0.06
C VAL A 290 -15.45 2.10 -0.92
N THR A 291 -15.61 2.34 -2.21
CA THR A 291 -14.71 1.85 -3.26
C THR A 291 -14.50 2.86 -4.36
N SER A 292 -13.53 2.61 -5.24
CA SER A 292 -13.24 3.38 -6.45
C SER A 292 -12.78 4.81 -6.19
N PHE A 293 -12.33 5.11 -4.97
CA PHE A 293 -11.88 6.46 -4.61
C PHE A 293 -10.36 6.63 -4.80
N TYR A 294 -9.96 7.81 -5.26
CA TYR A 294 -8.57 8.26 -5.31
C TYR A 294 -8.53 9.78 -5.15
N PRO A 295 -7.63 10.34 -4.32
CA PRO A 295 -6.55 9.70 -3.56
C PRO A 295 -7.00 8.84 -2.40
N LYS A 296 -6.03 8.22 -1.71
CA LYS A 296 -6.30 7.33 -0.57
C LYS A 296 -6.98 8.01 0.62
N ASP A 297 -6.79 9.32 0.80
CA ASP A 297 -7.27 10.03 1.99
C ASP A 297 -8.79 10.18 1.96
N THR A 298 -9.48 9.38 2.76
CA THR A 298 -10.93 9.39 2.92
C THR A 298 -11.34 9.27 4.38
N VAL A 299 -12.47 9.88 4.71
CA VAL A 299 -13.10 9.78 6.03
C VAL A 299 -14.35 8.91 5.90
N LEU A 300 -14.40 7.84 6.69
CA LEU A 300 -15.54 6.91 6.75
C LEU A 300 -15.98 6.70 8.21
N PHE A 301 -17.27 6.95 8.46
CA PHE A 301 -17.92 6.65 9.74
C PHE A 301 -19.23 5.88 9.52
N ILE A 302 -19.50 4.93 10.40
CA ILE A 302 -20.86 4.47 10.65
C ILE A 302 -21.40 5.33 11.78
N ARG A 303 -22.58 5.92 11.58
CA ARG A 303 -23.24 6.78 12.56
C ARG A 303 -24.52 6.14 13.04
N LYS A 304 -24.79 6.29 14.33
CA LYS A 304 -26.06 5.95 14.99
C LYS A 304 -26.72 7.23 15.43
N TYR A 305 -27.94 7.50 14.96
CA TYR A 305 -28.64 8.77 15.17
C TYR A 305 -27.79 10.00 14.80
N ARG A 306 -27.03 9.90 13.70
CA ARG A 306 -26.06 10.92 13.20
C ARG A 306 -24.83 11.16 14.07
N THR A 307 -24.63 10.40 15.14
CA THR A 307 -23.40 10.41 15.95
C THR A 307 -22.48 9.28 15.49
N SER A 308 -21.22 9.59 15.20
CA SER A 308 -20.21 8.59 14.82
C SER A 308 -20.02 7.56 15.92
N LEU A 309 -20.03 6.28 15.54
CA LEU A 309 -19.68 5.21 16.46
C LEU A 309 -18.18 5.27 16.80
N PRO A 310 -17.80 4.93 18.04
CA PRO A 310 -16.40 4.80 18.44
C PRO A 310 -15.66 3.75 17.61
N GLU A 311 -14.35 3.95 17.40
CA GLU A 311 -13.51 3.00 16.65
C GLU A 311 -13.45 1.61 17.32
N ASP A 312 -13.59 1.51 18.64
CA ASP A 312 -13.61 0.23 19.37
C ASP A 312 -14.93 -0.55 19.22
N GLU A 313 -15.99 0.11 18.76
CA GLU A 313 -17.27 -0.54 18.42
C GLU A 313 -17.34 -0.94 16.93
N THR A 314 -16.42 -0.47 16.09
CA THR A 314 -16.43 -0.72 14.65
C THR A 314 -15.21 -1.50 14.18
N GLU A 315 -15.42 -2.50 13.32
CA GLU A 315 -14.33 -3.19 12.65
C GLU A 315 -14.01 -2.52 11.32
N SER A 316 -12.74 -2.17 11.09
CA SER A 316 -12.24 -1.59 9.84
C SER A 316 -11.38 -2.58 9.07
N THR A 317 -11.51 -2.58 7.74
CA THR A 317 -10.64 -3.37 6.87
C THR A 317 -9.27 -2.73 6.61
N GLY A 318 -9.08 -1.48 7.02
CA GLY A 318 -8.06 -0.58 6.48
C GLY A 318 -8.32 -0.22 5.01
N ILE A 319 -7.62 0.80 4.49
CA ILE A 319 -7.65 1.15 3.07
C ILE A 319 -6.92 0.08 2.27
N ARG A 320 -7.48 -0.32 1.13
CA ARG A 320 -6.98 -1.41 0.28
C ARG A 320 -6.96 -0.96 -1.18
N PRO A 321 -5.95 -1.33 -1.97
CA PRO A 321 -5.90 -0.96 -3.38
C PRO A 321 -6.80 -1.84 -4.27
N ASN A 322 -7.52 -1.21 -5.20
CA ASN A 322 -8.28 -1.80 -6.29
C ASN A 322 -7.39 -2.10 -7.51
N GLN A 323 -7.92 -2.85 -8.48
CA GLN A 323 -7.13 -3.36 -9.61
C GLN A 323 -6.79 -2.25 -10.60
N ASP A 324 -7.75 -1.35 -10.78
CA ASP A 324 -7.68 -0.10 -11.51
C ASP A 324 -6.77 0.97 -10.87
N GLY A 325 -6.21 0.72 -9.68
CA GLY A 325 -5.36 1.67 -8.96
C GLY A 325 -6.10 2.60 -7.99
N ALA A 326 -7.43 2.55 -7.94
CA ALA A 326 -8.22 3.25 -6.92
C ALA A 326 -8.15 2.51 -5.56
N PHE A 327 -8.90 2.98 -4.57
CA PHE A 327 -8.91 2.41 -3.23
C PHE A 327 -10.32 1.96 -2.80
N GLN A 328 -10.34 1.07 -1.81
CA GLN A 328 -11.53 0.64 -1.10
C GLN A 328 -11.29 0.60 0.42
N LEU A 329 -12.36 0.78 1.19
CA LEU A 329 -12.36 0.74 2.65
C LEU A 329 -13.74 0.27 3.12
N CYS A 330 -13.78 -0.68 4.06
CA CYS A 330 -15.01 -1.07 4.72
C CYS A 330 -14.92 -0.83 6.22
N LYS A 331 -16.01 -0.32 6.80
CA LYS A 331 -16.28 -0.37 8.24
C LYS A 331 -17.52 -1.19 8.50
N SER A 332 -17.56 -1.87 9.64
CA SER A 332 -18.71 -2.67 10.04
C SER A 332 -18.97 -2.64 11.55
N VAL A 333 -20.22 -2.85 11.94
CA VAL A 333 -20.67 -2.93 13.34
C VAL A 333 -21.68 -4.06 13.48
N GLU A 334 -21.63 -4.79 14.59
CA GLU A 334 -22.65 -5.80 14.93
C GLU A 334 -23.78 -5.14 15.74
N ILE A 335 -25.02 -5.31 15.27
CA ILE A 335 -26.22 -4.72 15.88
C ILE A 335 -27.31 -5.78 16.03
N GLN A 336 -28.31 -5.50 16.87
CA GLN A 336 -29.46 -6.38 17.03
C GLN A 336 -30.39 -6.26 15.81
N GLU A 337 -30.90 -7.37 15.28
CA GLU A 337 -31.75 -7.38 14.08
C GLU A 337 -33.06 -6.59 14.27
N ASN A 338 -33.57 -6.56 15.51
CA ASN A 338 -34.76 -5.81 15.90
C ASN A 338 -34.48 -4.36 16.33
N GLU A 339 -33.24 -3.90 16.22
CA GLU A 339 -32.84 -2.58 16.67
C GLU A 339 -33.47 -1.49 15.79
N LYS A 340 -34.25 -0.60 16.41
CA LYS A 340 -34.93 0.52 15.72
C LYS A 340 -34.06 1.78 15.60
N ALA A 341 -32.75 1.62 15.56
CA ALA A 341 -31.84 2.75 15.47
C ALA A 341 -31.58 3.17 14.02
N ASN A 342 -31.43 4.47 13.82
CA ASN A 342 -31.13 5.04 12.51
C ASN A 342 -29.63 4.98 12.29
N TYR A 343 -29.19 4.00 11.51
CA TYR A 343 -27.81 3.89 11.08
C TYR A 343 -27.62 4.52 9.70
N ASP A 344 -26.54 5.26 9.55
CA ASP A 344 -26.10 5.77 8.25
C ASP A 344 -24.59 5.69 8.11
N CYS A 345 -24.13 5.61 6.87
CA CYS A 345 -22.74 5.68 6.50
C CYS A 345 -22.42 7.09 6.00
N PHE A 346 -21.44 7.73 6.64
CA PHE A 346 -20.94 9.05 6.27
C PHE A 346 -19.57 8.92 5.60
N VAL A 347 -19.44 9.48 4.41
CA VAL A 347 -18.20 9.45 3.62
C VAL A 347 -17.83 10.87 3.20
N ALA A 348 -16.63 11.31 3.56
CA ALA A 348 -16.04 12.53 3.02
C ALA A 348 -14.74 12.20 2.27
N HIS A 349 -14.56 12.85 1.13
CA HIS A 349 -13.42 12.65 0.25
C HIS A 349 -13.20 13.93 -0.56
N ARG A 350 -11.95 14.29 -0.86
CA ARG A 350 -11.61 15.59 -1.48
C ARG A 350 -12.27 15.84 -2.84
N THR A 351 -12.69 14.79 -3.53
CA THR A 351 -13.38 14.90 -4.84
C THR A 351 -14.85 15.26 -4.70
N LEU A 352 -15.40 15.25 -3.49
CA LEU A 352 -16.79 15.53 -3.21
C LEU A 352 -16.95 16.98 -2.76
N LYS A 353 -17.99 17.67 -3.27
CA LYS A 353 -18.39 18.99 -2.78
C LYS A 353 -19.09 18.90 -1.43
N GLU A 354 -19.84 17.82 -1.21
CA GLU A 354 -20.57 17.52 0.01
C GLU A 354 -20.38 16.05 0.38
N PRO A 355 -20.38 15.68 1.67
CA PRO A 355 -20.27 14.29 2.08
C PRO A 355 -21.42 13.41 1.58
N ILE A 356 -21.13 12.16 1.25
CA ILE A 356 -22.16 11.16 0.93
C ILE A 356 -22.71 10.59 2.24
N ILE A 357 -24.04 10.53 2.36
CA ILE A 357 -24.74 9.93 3.50
C ILE A 357 -25.69 8.84 2.98
N THR A 358 -25.33 7.58 3.23
CA THR A 358 -26.12 6.41 2.81
C THR A 358 -26.81 5.80 4.02
N LYS A 359 -28.13 5.71 4.02
CA LYS A 359 -28.90 5.17 5.15
C LYS A 359 -29.03 3.65 5.06
N TRP A 360 -29.02 2.99 6.21
CA TRP A 360 -29.37 1.57 6.31
C TRP A 360 -30.90 1.40 6.25
N GLY A 361 -31.37 0.42 5.47
CA GLY A 361 -32.80 0.04 5.41
C GLY A 361 -33.67 0.78 4.39
N ASN A 362 -33.06 1.33 3.32
CA ASN A 362 -33.79 1.84 2.15
C ASN A 362 -33.67 0.90 0.95
#